data_AF-A0A800A1I3-F1
#
_entry.id   AF-A0A800A1I3-F1
#
_cell.length_a   1.000
_cell.length_b   1.000
_cell.length_c   1.000
_cell.angle_alpha   90.00
_cell.angle_beta   90.00
_cell.angle_gamma   90.00
#
_symmetry.space_group_name_H-M   'P 1'
#
loop_
_entity.id
_entity.type
_entity.pdbx_description
1 polymer ?
#
loop_
_entity_poly.entity_id
_entity_poly.type
_entity_poly.pdbx_seq_one_letter_code
_entity_poly.pdbx_strand_id
1 'polypeptide(L)'
;MNWVDLIVLLLLFFSLLGGLAGGAARSFFALLALLIAIPITGFCYHLVAGLLSFLPGRNWENFLGFFITFGLISLILSLIFIIPRKLIEAAWVIKGILFRLAGAVLNMIDAAIGMVLFVLVLQAYPVMGWLLDVVAGSTVLTWLTLHLGFIRLLLVL
;
A
#
# COMPACT_ATOMS: atom_id res chain seq x y z
N MET A 1 11.87 -7.54 -18.82
CA MET A 1 11.26 -6.21 -18.60
C MET A 1 10.00 -6.13 -19.43
N ASN A 2 8.85 -6.31 -18.79
CA ASN A 2 7.54 -6.17 -19.41
C ASN A 2 7.04 -4.72 -19.25
N TRP A 3 5.96 -4.35 -19.94
CA TRP A 3 5.34 -3.03 -19.82
C TRP A 3 4.90 -2.72 -18.37
N VAL A 4 4.63 -3.73 -17.55
CA VAL A 4 4.36 -3.56 -16.11
C VAL A 4 5.57 -3.08 -15.33
N ASP A 5 6.78 -3.54 -15.65
CA ASP A 5 7.99 -3.03 -14.99
C ASP A 5 8.15 -1.53 -15.21
N LEU A 6 7.79 -1.05 -16.42
CA LEU A 6 7.79 0.38 -16.74
C LEU A 6 6.77 1.15 -15.90
N ILE A 7 5.54 0.62 -15.74
CA ILE A 7 4.51 1.24 -14.89
C ILE A 7 4.96 1.28 -13.43
N VAL A 8 5.52 0.18 -12.92
CA VAL A 8 6.01 0.08 -11.54
C VAL A 8 7.12 1.09 -11.28
N LEU A 9 8.11 1.18 -12.18
CA LEU A 9 9.17 2.19 -12.09
C LEU A 9 8.61 3.61 -12.11
N LEU A 10 7.62 3.87 -12.98
CA LEU A 10 6.97 5.17 -13.08
C LEU A 10 6.19 5.51 -11.79
N LEU A 11 5.47 4.55 -11.22
CA LEU A 11 4.77 4.74 -9.93
C LEU A 11 5.76 5.00 -8.79
N LEU A 12 6.88 4.28 -8.71
CA LEU A 12 7.93 4.54 -7.72
C LEU A 12 8.55 5.93 -7.90
N PHE A 13 8.77 6.34 -9.15
CA PHE A 13 9.30 7.67 -9.47
C PHE A 13 8.32 8.79 -9.08
N PHE A 14 7.05 8.68 -9.43
CA PHE A 14 6.03 9.65 -9.00
C PHE A 14 5.83 9.64 -7.48
N SER A 15 5.96 8.48 -6.84
CA SER A 15 5.94 8.40 -5.38
C SER A 15 7.09 9.19 -4.73
N LEU A 16 8.30 9.13 -5.28
CA LEU A 16 9.42 9.96 -4.81
C LEU A 16 9.09 11.44 -4.88
N LEU A 17 8.52 11.90 -6.01
CA LEU A 17 8.10 13.30 -6.18
C LEU A 17 6.99 13.69 -5.18
N GLY A 18 6.03 12.80 -4.94
CA GLY A 18 4.98 13.00 -3.94
C GLY A 18 5.54 13.18 -2.52
N GLY A 19 6.53 12.38 -2.15
CA GLY A 19 7.19 12.48 -0.84
C GLY A 19 8.04 13.75 -0.69
N LEU A 20 8.71 14.21 -1.76
CA LEU A 20 9.43 15.49 -1.76
C LEU A 20 8.50 16.69 -1.47
N ALA A 21 7.28 16.66 -2.02
CA ALA A 21 6.28 17.71 -1.81
C ALA A 21 5.57 17.58 -0.44
N GLY A 22 5.34 16.35 0.04
CA GLY A 22 4.62 16.07 1.27
C GLY A 22 5.43 16.24 2.56
N GLY A 23 6.75 16.04 2.49
CA GLY A 23 7.65 16.11 3.65
C GLY A 23 7.64 14.85 4.53
N ALA A 24 8.67 14.69 5.36
CA ALA A 24 8.91 13.45 6.12
C ALA A 24 7.79 13.08 7.09
N ALA A 25 7.22 14.05 7.82
CA ALA A 25 6.17 13.77 8.80
C ALA A 25 4.93 13.16 8.13
N ARG A 26 4.49 13.72 7.00
CA ARG A 26 3.37 13.18 6.23
C ARG A 26 3.63 11.74 5.79
N SER A 27 4.77 11.51 5.15
CA SER A 27 5.12 10.18 4.64
C SER A 27 5.34 9.17 5.75
N PHE A 28 5.86 9.58 6.91
CA PHE A 28 5.99 8.72 8.08
C PHE A 28 4.63 8.26 8.62
N PHE A 29 3.69 9.18 8.83
CA PHE A 29 2.35 8.81 9.31
C PHE A 29 1.55 8.03 8.28
N ALA A 30 1.75 8.29 6.99
CA ALA A 30 1.16 7.49 5.91
C ALA A 30 1.69 6.05 5.96
N LEU A 31 3.01 5.88 6.04
CA LEU A 31 3.65 4.57 6.16
C LEU A 31 3.21 3.84 7.43
N LEU A 32 3.10 4.55 8.55
CA LEU A 32 2.60 3.99 9.80
C LEU A 32 1.14 3.52 9.66
N ALA A 33 0.29 4.35 9.04
CA ALA A 33 -1.09 3.98 8.75
C ALA A 33 -1.17 2.75 7.87
N LEU A 34 -0.34 2.67 6.82
CA LEU A 34 -0.27 1.51 5.93
C LEU A 34 0.11 0.24 6.70
N LEU A 35 1.18 0.30 7.50
CA LEU A 35 1.68 -0.85 8.28
C LEU A 35 0.65 -1.36 9.30
N ILE A 36 -0.17 -0.47 9.88
CA ILE A 36 -1.24 -0.85 10.80
C ILE A 36 -2.49 -1.31 10.03
N ALA A 37 -2.80 -0.70 8.88
CA ALA A 37 -3.97 -1.04 8.08
C ALA A 37 -3.88 -2.46 7.52
N ILE A 38 -2.70 -2.91 7.09
CA ILE A 38 -2.49 -4.25 6.51
C ILE A 38 -3.00 -5.37 7.43
N PRO A 39 -2.52 -5.52 8.68
CA PRO A 39 -2.95 -6.61 9.56
C PRO A 39 -4.42 -6.48 9.99
N ILE A 40 -4.90 -5.27 10.26
CA ILE A 40 -6.33 -5.07 10.62
C ILE A 40 -7.23 -5.46 9.44
N THR A 41 -6.82 -5.16 8.21
CA THR A 41 -7.56 -5.57 7.01
C THR A 41 -7.57 -7.08 6.86
N GLY A 42 -6.42 -7.74 7.03
CA GLY A 42 -6.34 -9.21 7.01
C GLY A 42 -7.30 -9.87 7.99
N PHE A 43 -7.49 -9.27 9.17
CA PHE A 43 -8.46 -9.77 10.14
C PHE A 43 -9.92 -9.46 9.76
N CYS A 44 -10.22 -8.25 9.27
CA CYS A 44 -11.60 -7.76 9.14
C CYS A 44 -12.23 -7.94 7.75
N TYR A 45 -11.47 -8.28 6.69
CA TYR A 45 -11.99 -8.21 5.31
C TYR A 45 -13.19 -9.13 5.05
N HIS A 46 -13.25 -10.27 5.75
CA HIS A 46 -14.34 -11.25 5.64
C HIS A 46 -15.73 -10.66 5.95
N LEU A 47 -15.80 -9.64 6.81
CA LEU A 47 -17.05 -8.93 7.13
C LEU A 47 -17.62 -8.23 5.90
N VAL A 48 -16.76 -7.56 5.13
CA VAL A 48 -17.16 -6.87 3.91
C VAL A 48 -17.32 -7.86 2.75
N ALA A 49 -16.48 -8.89 2.68
CA ALA A 49 -16.64 -9.95 1.67
C ALA A 49 -18.01 -10.64 1.79
N GLY A 50 -18.49 -10.89 3.01
CA GLY A 50 -19.84 -11.43 3.24
C GLY A 50 -20.97 -10.55 2.70
N LEU A 51 -20.83 -9.22 2.80
CA LEU A 51 -21.77 -8.26 2.20
C LEU A 51 -21.72 -8.25 0.68
N LEU A 52 -20.60 -8.68 0.09
CA LEU A 52 -20.36 -8.75 -1.36
C LEU A 52 -20.64 -10.13 -1.96
N SER A 53 -21.21 -11.06 -1.19
CA SER A 53 -21.55 -12.42 -1.62
C SER A 53 -22.50 -12.50 -2.82
N PHE A 54 -23.14 -11.38 -3.18
CA PHE A 54 -23.97 -11.28 -4.38
C PHE A 54 -23.17 -11.15 -5.69
N LEU A 55 -21.85 -10.90 -5.62
CA LEU A 55 -21.04 -10.69 -6.81
C LEU A 55 -20.77 -12.01 -7.56
N PRO A 56 -21.06 -12.07 -8.88
CA PRO A 56 -20.77 -13.25 -9.67
C PRO A 56 -19.26 -13.37 -9.97
N GLY A 57 -18.70 -14.56 -9.79
CA GLY A 57 -17.35 -14.90 -10.20
C GLY A 57 -16.45 -15.34 -9.05
N ARG A 58 -15.39 -16.08 -9.38
CA ARG A 58 -14.51 -16.70 -8.38
C ARG A 58 -13.69 -15.64 -7.63
N ASN A 59 -13.80 -15.63 -6.31
CA ASN A 59 -13.00 -14.79 -5.38
C ASN A 59 -13.19 -13.26 -5.50
N TRP A 60 -14.14 -12.76 -6.30
CA TRP A 60 -14.39 -11.33 -6.44
C TRP A 60 -14.83 -10.67 -5.12
N GLU A 61 -15.64 -11.38 -4.34
CA GLU A 61 -16.07 -10.98 -3.00
C GLU A 61 -14.90 -10.74 -2.05
N ASN A 62 -13.91 -11.65 -2.03
CA ASN A 62 -12.74 -11.55 -1.15
C ASN A 62 -11.76 -10.49 -1.63
N PHE A 63 -11.52 -10.42 -2.94
CA PHE A 63 -10.64 -9.42 -3.55
C PHE A 63 -11.16 -8.00 -3.30
N LEU A 64 -12.42 -7.72 -3.64
CA LEU A 64 -13.00 -6.41 -3.43
C LEU A 64 -13.24 -6.12 -1.95
N GLY A 65 -13.68 -7.12 -1.18
CA GLY A 65 -13.84 -7.01 0.27
C GLY A 65 -12.55 -6.61 0.98
N PHE A 66 -11.41 -7.15 0.53
CA PHE A 66 -10.09 -6.73 1.01
C PHE A 66 -9.81 -5.25 0.70
N PHE A 67 -9.91 -4.82 -0.56
CA PHE A 67 -9.58 -3.43 -0.92
C PHE A 67 -10.54 -2.40 -0.32
N ILE A 68 -11.82 -2.73 -0.19
CA ILE A 68 -12.81 -1.86 0.46
C ILE A 68 -12.50 -1.73 1.94
N THR A 69 -12.28 -2.86 2.63
CA THR A 69 -11.90 -2.86 4.05
C THR A 69 -10.59 -2.11 4.28
N PHE A 70 -9.59 -2.36 3.43
CA PHE A 70 -8.30 -1.69 3.47
C PHE A 70 -8.44 -0.18 3.28
N GLY A 71 -9.25 0.24 2.30
CA GLY A 71 -9.53 1.66 2.06
C GLY A 71 -10.22 2.33 3.24
N LEU A 72 -11.22 1.66 3.85
CA LEU A 72 -11.93 2.16 5.02
C LEU A 72 -11.02 2.30 6.24
N ILE A 73 -10.23 1.26 6.57
CA ILE A 73 -9.30 1.29 7.69
C ILE A 73 -8.21 2.35 7.45
N SER A 74 -7.65 2.41 6.25
CA SER A 74 -6.63 3.39 5.89
C SER A 74 -7.18 4.82 6.00
N LEU A 75 -8.45 5.04 5.62
CA LEU A 75 -9.12 6.33 5.78
C LEU A 75 -9.28 6.69 7.26
N ILE A 76 -9.75 5.76 8.09
CA ILE A 76 -9.91 5.97 9.54
C ILE A 76 -8.57 6.28 10.20
N LEU A 77 -7.53 5.48 9.94
CA LEU A 77 -6.18 5.71 10.47
C LEU A 77 -5.60 7.04 9.99
N SER A 78 -5.81 7.38 8.72
CA SER A 78 -5.39 8.67 8.18
C SER A 78 -6.04 9.82 8.93
N LEU A 79 -7.35 9.75 9.22
CA LEU A 79 -8.06 10.76 10.00
C LEU A 79 -7.51 10.87 11.43
N ILE A 80 -7.28 9.73 12.09
CA ILE A 80 -6.70 9.69 13.45
C ILE A 80 -5.31 10.34 13.46
N PHE A 81 -4.48 10.07 12.45
CA PHE A 81 -3.14 10.60 12.36
C PHE A 81 -3.03 12.06 11.90
N ILE A 82 -4.13 12.72 11.49
CA ILE A 82 -4.09 14.16 11.18
C ILE A 82 -3.59 14.98 12.37
N ILE A 83 -4.06 14.67 13.57
CA ILE A 83 -3.73 15.43 14.79
C ILE A 83 -2.25 15.31 15.16
N PRO A 84 -1.70 14.09 15.41
CA PRO A 84 -0.29 13.95 15.77
C PRO A 84 0.63 14.42 14.64
N ARG A 85 0.24 14.24 13.37
CA ARG A 85 0.97 14.77 12.23
C ARG A 85 1.14 16.28 12.30
N LYS A 86 0.07 17.03 12.52
CA LYS A 86 0.13 18.50 12.60
C LYS A 86 1.00 18.98 13.77
N LEU A 87 0.95 18.29 14.91
CA LEU A 87 1.78 18.61 16.07
C LEU A 87 3.27 18.41 15.77
N ILE A 88 3.63 17.28 15.14
CA ILE A 88 5.01 16.99 14.76
C ILE A 88 5.50 17.94 13.66
N GLU A 89 4.67 18.24 12.66
CA GLU A 89 5.01 19.22 11.61
C GLU A 89 5.23 20.63 12.20
N ALA A 90 4.50 21.00 13.26
CA ALA A 90 4.67 22.27 13.95
C ALA A 90 5.92 22.30 14.85
N ALA A 91 6.25 21.18 15.51
CA ALA A 91 7.42 21.06 16.38
C ALA A 91 8.74 20.91 15.60
N TRP A 92 8.70 20.45 14.34
CA TRP A 92 9.92 20.23 13.56
C TRP A 92 10.50 21.55 13.02
N VAL A 93 11.60 22.00 13.63
CA VAL A 93 12.31 23.23 13.27
C VAL A 93 13.02 23.11 11.90
N ILE A 94 13.44 21.89 11.53
CA ILE A 94 14.19 21.62 10.30
C ILE A 94 13.24 21.39 9.12
N LYS A 95 12.80 22.48 8.47
CA LYS A 95 12.01 22.46 7.20
C LYS A 95 12.89 22.42 5.94
N GLY A 96 14.11 21.87 6.06
CA GLY A 96 15.12 21.89 5.01
C GLY A 96 15.00 20.77 3.97
N ILE A 97 16.00 20.71 3.07
CA ILE A 97 16.07 19.72 1.98
C ILE A 97 16.08 18.27 2.49
N LEU A 98 16.71 18.02 3.64
CA LEU A 98 16.76 16.71 4.29
C LEU A 98 15.35 16.21 4.69
N PHE A 99 14.46 17.10 5.12
CA PHE A 99 13.07 16.75 5.46
C PHE A 99 12.27 16.32 4.23
N ARG A 100 12.54 16.95 3.07
CA ARG A 100 11.91 16.56 1.80
C ARG A 100 12.46 15.23 1.29
N LEU A 101 13.78 15.05 1.36
CA LEU A 101 14.44 13.80 0.95
C LEU A 101 13.98 12.61 1.80
N ALA A 102 13.90 12.78 3.12
CA ALA A 102 13.35 11.75 4.00
C ALA A 102 11.89 11.43 3.66
N GLY A 103 11.07 12.45 3.36
CA GLY A 103 9.71 12.25 2.85
C GLY A 103 9.68 11.45 1.55
N ALA A 104 10.55 11.76 0.59
CA ALA A 104 10.68 11.03 -0.68
C ALA A 104 10.93 9.54 -0.46
N VAL A 105 11.95 9.21 0.36
CA VAL A 105 12.32 7.82 0.65
C VAL A 105 11.18 7.08 1.36
N LEU A 106 10.56 7.70 2.37
CA LEU A 106 9.44 7.09 3.08
C LEU A 106 8.24 6.85 2.17
N ASN A 107 7.92 7.80 1.29
CA ASN A 107 6.82 7.64 0.34
C ASN A 107 7.12 6.57 -0.71
N MET A 108 8.37 6.45 -1.15
CA MET A 108 8.79 5.38 -2.05
C MET A 108 8.62 4.00 -1.40
N ILE A 109 9.00 3.87 -0.12
CA ILE A 109 8.78 2.65 0.67
C ILE A 109 7.28 2.36 0.80
N ASP A 110 6.47 3.37 1.12
CA ASP A 110 5.00 3.26 1.21
C ASP A 110 4.39 2.73 -0.09
N ALA A 111 4.77 3.30 -1.23
CA ALA A 111 4.33 2.84 -2.56
C ALA A 111 4.80 1.42 -2.87
N ALA A 112 6.04 1.07 -2.53
CA ALA A 112 6.58 -0.26 -2.71
C ALA A 112 5.81 -1.31 -1.89
N ILE A 113 5.47 -1.00 -0.64
CA ILE A 113 4.63 -1.83 0.22
C ILE A 113 3.24 -1.99 -0.39
N GLY A 114 2.62 -0.90 -0.86
CA GLY A 114 1.31 -0.95 -1.52
C GLY A 114 1.30 -1.82 -2.78
N MET A 115 2.36 -1.78 -3.59
CA MET A 115 2.51 -2.66 -4.75
C MET A 115 2.64 -4.12 -4.34
N VAL A 116 3.48 -4.43 -3.35
CA VAL A 116 3.63 -5.81 -2.86
C VAL A 116 2.33 -6.32 -2.26
N LEU A 117 1.62 -5.50 -1.49
CA LEU A 117 0.29 -5.80 -0.97
C LEU A 117 -0.67 -6.17 -2.10
N PHE A 118 -0.70 -5.37 -3.17
CA PHE A 118 -1.53 -5.67 -4.34
C PHE A 118 -1.19 -7.02 -4.99
N VAL A 119 0.11 -7.31 -5.17
CA VAL A 119 0.56 -8.59 -5.73
C VAL A 119 0.14 -9.76 -4.85
N LEU A 120 0.33 -9.65 -3.53
CA LEU A 120 -0.03 -10.72 -2.59
C LEU A 120 -1.55 -10.96 -2.56
N VAL A 121 -2.36 -9.91 -2.57
CA VAL A 121 -3.83 -10.03 -2.63
C VAL A 121 -4.28 -10.65 -3.94
N LEU A 122 -3.66 -10.28 -5.07
CA LEU A 122 -3.97 -10.87 -6.38
C LEU A 122 -3.60 -12.37 -6.43
N GLN A 123 -2.50 -12.77 -5.79
CA GLN A 123 -2.10 -14.17 -5.66
C GLN A 123 -3.05 -14.97 -4.76
N ALA A 124 -3.50 -14.38 -3.65
CA ALA A 124 -4.45 -15.02 -2.72
C ALA A 124 -5.85 -15.15 -3.34
N TYR A 125 -6.30 -14.13 -4.07
CA TYR A 125 -7.61 -14.04 -4.69
C TYR A 125 -7.48 -13.80 -6.20
N PRO A 126 -7.16 -14.85 -6.98
CA PRO A 126 -7.04 -14.72 -8.43
C PRO A 126 -8.41 -14.44 -9.05
N VAL A 127 -8.65 -13.17 -9.38
CA VAL A 127 -9.88 -12.69 -10.03
C VAL A 127 -9.78 -12.67 -11.56
N MET A 128 -8.58 -12.45 -12.09
CA MET A 128 -8.31 -12.41 -13.53
C MET A 128 -6.97 -13.10 -13.84
N GLY A 129 -7.01 -14.20 -14.60
CA GLY A 129 -5.80 -14.97 -14.94
C GLY A 129 -4.74 -14.13 -15.66
N TRP A 130 -5.15 -13.36 -16.68
CA TRP A 130 -4.25 -12.51 -17.45
C TRP A 130 -3.52 -11.47 -16.58
N LEU A 131 -4.19 -10.95 -15.54
CA LEU A 131 -3.59 -9.95 -14.64
C LEU A 131 -2.54 -10.60 -13.75
N LEU A 132 -2.82 -11.81 -13.25
CA LEU A 132 -1.87 -12.59 -12.47
C LEU A 132 -0.63 -12.93 -13.29
N ASP A 133 -0.79 -13.38 -14.54
CA ASP A 133 0.31 -13.74 -15.44
C ASP A 133 1.20 -12.53 -15.73
N VAL A 134 0.58 -11.38 -16.00
CA VAL A 134 1.25 -10.12 -16.28
C VAL A 134 2.03 -9.60 -15.07
N VAL A 135 1.45 -9.70 -13.87
CA VAL A 135 2.09 -9.30 -12.60
C VAL A 135 3.21 -10.26 -12.23
N ALA A 136 3.02 -11.57 -12.38
CA ALA A 136 4.02 -12.59 -12.11
C ALA A 136 5.22 -12.51 -13.06
N GLY A 137 5.00 -12.03 -14.29
CA GLY A 137 6.07 -11.77 -15.26
C GLY A 137 6.91 -10.51 -14.99
N SER A 138 6.56 -9.68 -14.00
CA SER A 138 7.30 -8.45 -13.67
C SER A 138 8.51 -8.73 -12.79
N THR A 139 9.71 -8.48 -13.31
CA THR A 139 10.97 -8.65 -12.56
C THR A 139 11.03 -7.69 -11.37
N VAL A 140 10.53 -6.46 -11.52
CA VAL A 140 10.57 -5.45 -10.45
C VAL A 140 9.63 -5.82 -9.31
N LEU A 141 8.41 -6.28 -9.61
CA LEU A 141 7.47 -6.73 -8.58
C LEU A 141 7.97 -7.98 -7.88
N THR A 142 8.53 -8.95 -8.61
CA THR A 142 9.15 -10.13 -7.98
C THR A 142 10.28 -9.71 -7.03
N TRP A 143 11.16 -8.81 -7.46
CA TRP A 143 12.24 -8.29 -6.61
C TRP A 143 11.68 -7.60 -5.35
N LEU A 144 10.65 -6.76 -5.49
CA LEU A 144 10.00 -6.10 -4.37
C LEU A 144 9.34 -7.09 -3.40
N THR A 145 8.60 -8.08 -3.90
CA THR A 145 7.95 -9.10 -3.06
C THR A 145 8.96 -9.93 -2.27
N LEU A 146 10.14 -10.20 -2.86
CA LEU A 146 11.22 -10.93 -2.19
C LEU A 146 11.82 -10.13 -1.03
N HIS A 147 12.08 -8.82 -1.23
CA HIS A 147 12.71 -7.98 -0.21
C HIS A 147 11.72 -7.47 0.85
N LEU A 148 10.45 -7.31 0.48
CA LEU A 148 9.38 -6.89 1.37
C LEU A 148 8.52 -8.09 1.83
N GLY A 149 9.12 -9.27 1.91
CA GLY A 149 8.44 -10.52 2.30
C GLY A 149 7.76 -10.46 3.68
N PHE A 150 8.19 -9.54 4.56
CA PHE A 150 7.54 -9.32 5.86
C PHE A 150 6.07 -8.88 5.71
N ILE A 151 5.67 -8.27 4.59
CA ILE A 151 4.27 -7.89 4.34
C ILE A 151 3.37 -9.12 4.35
N ARG A 152 3.88 -10.27 3.87
CA ARG A 152 3.16 -11.53 3.92
C ARG A 152 2.92 -12.00 5.36
N LEU A 153 3.81 -11.68 6.30
CA LEU A 153 3.62 -11.99 7.71
C LEU A 153 2.60 -11.06 8.38
N LEU A 154 2.46 -9.82 7.88
CA LEU A 154 1.46 -8.87 8.35
C LEU A 154 0.07 -9.21 7.82
N LEU A 155 -0.01 -9.75 6.61
CA LEU A 155 -1.23 -10.30 6.04
C LEU A 155 -1.53 -11.65 6.72
N VAL A 156 -2.37 -11.59 7.76
CA VAL A 156 -3.06 -12.77 8.28
C VAL A 156 -4.18 -13.14 7.29
N LEU A 157 -3.80 -13.60 6.10
CA LEU A 157 -4.72 -14.10 5.06
C LEU A 157 -5.03 -15.58 5.28
#